data_AF-A0A814C4I3-F1
#
_entry.id   AF-A0A814C4I3-F1
#
_cell.length_a   1.000
_cell.length_b   1.000
_cell.length_c   1.000
_cell.angle_alpha   90.00
_cell.angle_beta   90.00
_cell.angle_gamma   90.00
#
_symmetry.space_group_name_H-M   'P 1'
#
loop_
_entity.id
_entity.type
_entity.pdbx_description
1 polymer ?
#
loop_
_entity_poly.entity_id
_entity_poly.type
_entity_poly.pdbx_seq_one_letter_code
_entity_poly.pdbx_strand_id
1 'polypeptide(L)'
;MATQRVTTSDVKNNSHVIRRPMSGHDTQRRQPAGGLQSSRRLTSLATSNDSDTLFRIRMAPQFHRVVCRTRRDESEVSPCIKYLMFSFNILFWVLGFLIAAIGIYAWIEKDTFDNFGRLTMGGTLFFDPALLFVLVGIFMFFIGFAGCVGSLRENTCLLLFFNFALVIIFLAQLVFGTLVFIYREKVKNEGEKQLMVMIQSYRDDPDLQNMIDWIQRYWLHCCGVNSFRNWESNTYFNCSSKLVGSIEACGVPASCCRAEYFHNNKQCGYGTLEASAGTHMIYTDGCLLKASQWFEQHIIPVVIIIAILAVLQILSICFAQNLRNDILAQKAKWAWQTHPMVHYYRN
;
A
#
# COMPACT_ATOMS: atom_id res chain seq x y z
N MET A 1 -50.00 -0.23 -0.12
CA MET A 1 -49.64 -1.60 0.31
C MET A 1 -48.57 -1.48 1.39
N ALA A 2 -48.64 -2.29 2.47
CA ALA A 2 -47.65 -2.48 3.56
C ALA A 2 -46.92 -1.21 4.09
N THR A 3 -47.25 -0.56 5.22
CA THR A 3 -47.47 -1.02 6.62
C THR A 3 -46.19 -1.41 7.37
N GLN A 4 -45.71 -0.54 8.29
CA GLN A 4 -45.56 -0.88 9.72
C GLN A 4 -45.29 0.34 10.62
N ARG A 5 -45.69 0.22 11.90
CA ARG A 5 -45.50 1.17 13.01
C ARG A 5 -44.69 0.49 14.12
N VAL A 6 -43.85 1.28 14.79
CA VAL A 6 -43.67 1.39 16.26
C VAL A 6 -43.63 0.11 17.12
N THR A 7 -42.55 -0.07 17.88
CA THR A 7 -42.61 -0.23 19.35
C THR A 7 -41.35 0.31 20.03
N THR A 8 -41.53 0.85 21.24
CA THR A 8 -40.48 1.31 22.16
C THR A 8 -40.59 0.52 23.47
N SER A 9 -39.43 0.21 24.07
CA SER A 9 -39.15 0.10 25.51
C SER A 9 -40.08 -0.74 26.40
N ASP A 10 -39.50 -1.68 27.17
CA ASP A 10 -39.88 -1.78 28.59
C ASP A 10 -38.75 -2.32 29.49
N VAL A 11 -38.89 -2.06 30.80
CA VAL A 11 -37.87 -2.18 31.85
C VAL A 11 -38.25 -3.27 32.85
N LYS A 12 -37.28 -4.08 33.34
CA LYS A 12 -37.21 -4.40 34.78
C LYS A 12 -35.92 -5.02 35.29
N ASN A 13 -35.66 -4.64 36.54
CA ASN A 13 -34.52 -4.93 37.40
C ASN A 13 -34.81 -6.18 38.26
N ASN A 14 -33.80 -6.99 38.60
CA ASN A 14 -33.46 -7.25 40.01
C ASN A 14 -32.23 -8.16 40.20
N SER A 15 -31.44 -7.78 41.20
CA SER A 15 -30.31 -8.52 41.75
C SER A 15 -30.69 -9.29 43.02
N HIS A 16 -30.00 -10.38 43.31
CA HIS A 16 -29.87 -10.90 44.69
C HIS A 16 -28.53 -11.65 44.87
N VAL A 17 -28.02 -11.60 46.10
CA VAL A 17 -26.68 -12.06 46.51
C VAL A 17 -26.84 -12.95 47.77
N ILE A 18 -25.86 -13.83 48.04
CA ILE A 18 -25.29 -14.20 49.37
C ILE A 18 -25.13 -15.73 49.67
N ARG A 19 -23.88 -16.11 50.02
CA ARG A 19 -23.34 -17.22 50.87
C ARG A 19 -23.04 -18.64 50.33
N ARG A 20 -21.96 -19.20 50.91
CA ARG A 20 -21.36 -20.55 50.80
C ARG A 20 -21.93 -21.50 51.88
N PRO A 21 -21.56 -22.81 51.89
CA PRO A 21 -20.52 -23.27 52.84
C PRO A 21 -19.45 -24.23 52.25
N MET A 22 -18.59 -24.81 53.12
CA MET A 22 -17.40 -25.64 52.78
C MET A 22 -17.55 -27.15 53.10
N SER A 23 -16.57 -27.95 52.62
CA SER A 23 -16.14 -29.30 53.08
C SER A 23 -16.97 -30.50 52.58
N GLY A 24 -16.41 -31.66 52.20
CA GLY A 24 -15.01 -32.06 51.97
C GLY A 24 -14.78 -33.58 52.20
N HIS A 25 -14.06 -34.29 51.30
CA HIS A 25 -13.19 -35.47 51.61
C HIS A 25 -12.49 -36.07 50.36
N ASP A 26 -11.17 -36.32 50.52
CA ASP A 26 -10.27 -37.36 49.97
C ASP A 26 -10.65 -38.20 48.72
N THR A 27 -9.74 -38.38 47.76
CA THR A 27 -8.62 -39.32 47.98
C THR A 27 -7.29 -39.01 47.26
N GLN A 28 -6.20 -39.46 47.89
CA GLN A 28 -4.78 -39.29 47.55
C GLN A 28 -4.13 -40.70 47.45
N ARG A 29 -2.92 -41.01 46.96
CA ARG A 29 -1.65 -40.31 46.58
C ARG A 29 -0.87 -41.31 45.65
N ARG A 30 0.15 -40.98 44.84
CA ARG A 30 1.61 -41.19 45.16
C ARG A 30 2.57 -40.97 43.98
N GLN A 31 3.58 -40.13 44.22
CA GLN A 31 4.97 -40.36 43.76
C GLN A 31 5.65 -41.41 44.66
N PRO A 32 6.85 -41.88 44.30
CA PRO A 32 7.93 -41.84 45.30
C PRO A 32 9.29 -41.35 44.75
N ALA A 33 10.13 -40.89 45.67
CA ALA A 33 11.57 -40.67 45.47
C ALA A 33 12.34 -41.08 46.73
N GLY A 34 13.58 -41.57 46.57
CA GLY A 34 14.65 -41.51 47.59
C GLY A 34 15.11 -42.82 48.28
N GLY A 35 16.45 -42.98 48.36
CA GLY A 35 17.19 -43.83 49.33
C GLY A 35 17.57 -45.22 48.81
N LEU A 36 18.81 -45.73 48.92
CA LEU A 36 19.82 -45.56 49.98
C LEU A 36 21.27 -45.85 49.49
N GLN A 37 22.28 -45.53 50.30
CA GLN A 37 23.71 -45.79 50.04
C GLN A 37 24.23 -47.10 50.68
N SER A 38 25.38 -47.56 50.16
CA SER A 38 26.43 -48.37 50.84
C SER A 38 26.23 -49.88 51.06
N SER A 39 27.05 -50.67 50.34
CA SER A 39 27.83 -51.76 50.97
C SER A 39 29.14 -52.02 50.19
N ARG A 40 30.17 -52.53 50.88
CA ARG A 40 31.51 -52.87 50.34
C ARG A 40 31.81 -54.37 50.51
N ARG A 41 32.76 -54.87 49.69
CA ARG A 41 33.66 -56.05 49.84
C ARG A 41 33.39 -57.32 49.01
N LEU A 42 34.29 -57.54 48.04
CA LEU A 42 35.30 -58.61 47.97
C LEU A 42 34.94 -60.11 48.24
N THR A 43 35.32 -60.93 47.24
CA THR A 43 35.94 -62.29 47.29
C THR A 43 35.19 -63.55 47.75
N SER A 44 34.95 -64.44 46.77
CA SER A 44 35.45 -65.84 46.68
C SER A 44 35.42 -66.24 45.18
N LEU A 45 36.45 -66.75 44.50
CA LEU A 45 37.22 -68.02 44.59
C LEU A 45 36.43 -69.32 44.44
N ALA A 46 36.44 -69.87 43.21
CA ALA A 46 36.49 -71.29 42.85
C ALA A 46 36.91 -71.37 41.35
N THR A 47 38.18 -71.61 40.98
CA THR A 47 38.84 -72.93 40.80
C THR A 47 38.04 -73.94 39.96
N SER A 48 38.30 -74.02 38.65
CA SER A 48 38.93 -75.20 38.01
C SER A 48 39.05 -75.07 36.48
N ASN A 49 40.25 -75.39 36.00
CA ASN A 49 40.66 -76.09 34.78
C ASN A 49 39.96 -75.96 33.40
N ASP A 50 40.85 -75.96 32.41
CA ASP A 50 40.78 -76.59 31.08
C ASP A 50 39.90 -75.98 29.98
N SER A 51 40.56 -75.05 29.28
CA SER A 51 40.67 -74.86 27.83
C SER A 51 39.93 -75.81 26.87
N ASP A 52 39.47 -75.19 25.78
CA ASP A 52 39.26 -75.75 24.43
C ASP A 52 38.18 -76.83 24.23
N THR A 53 36.97 -76.36 23.89
CA THR A 53 36.17 -77.06 22.86
C THR A 53 35.25 -76.13 22.05
N LEU A 54 35.66 -75.88 20.80
CA LEU A 54 34.83 -75.87 19.59
C LEU A 54 33.65 -74.87 19.46
N PHE A 55 34.01 -73.60 19.28
CA PHE A 55 33.47 -72.67 18.26
C PHE A 55 32.22 -73.11 17.44
N ARG A 56 31.01 -72.81 17.93
CA ARG A 56 29.79 -72.64 17.10
C ARG A 56 28.86 -71.56 17.67
N ILE A 57 29.25 -70.28 17.52
CA ILE A 57 28.29 -69.17 17.62
C ILE A 57 27.87 -68.76 16.21
N ARG A 58 26.61 -69.05 15.89
CA ARG A 58 25.94 -68.66 14.65
C ARG A 58 25.77 -67.14 14.67
N MET A 59 26.71 -66.40 14.06
CA MET A 59 26.58 -64.94 13.93
C MET A 59 25.33 -64.63 13.10
N ALA A 60 24.27 -64.19 13.76
CA ALA A 60 23.17 -63.53 13.08
C ALA A 60 23.72 -62.24 12.45
N PRO A 61 23.45 -61.95 11.17
CA PRO A 61 23.89 -60.70 10.57
C PRO A 61 23.16 -59.57 11.29
N GLN A 62 23.91 -58.70 11.98
CA GLN A 62 23.35 -57.45 12.47
C GLN A 62 23.04 -56.57 11.26
N PHE A 63 21.81 -56.70 10.75
CA PHE A 63 21.16 -55.63 10.01
C PHE A 63 21.09 -54.42 10.94
N HIS A 64 22.10 -53.56 10.84
CA HIS A 64 22.06 -52.23 11.37
C HIS A 64 20.88 -51.54 10.68
N ARG A 65 19.73 -51.47 11.36
CA ARG A 65 18.65 -50.59 10.95
C ARG A 65 19.24 -49.19 10.97
N VAL A 66 19.52 -48.65 9.78
CA VAL A 66 19.59 -47.20 9.61
C VAL A 66 18.20 -46.70 9.96
N VAL A 67 18.02 -46.33 11.23
CA VAL A 67 16.85 -45.60 11.67
C VAL A 67 16.98 -44.25 11.00
N CYS A 68 16.35 -44.12 9.83
CA CYS A 68 15.97 -42.83 9.29
C CYS A 68 15.04 -42.21 10.30
N ARG A 69 15.64 -41.53 11.28
CA ARG A 69 14.95 -40.73 12.27
C ARG A 69 14.29 -39.64 11.46
N THR A 70 13.01 -39.81 11.17
CA THR A 70 12.13 -38.77 10.63
C THR A 70 12.04 -37.68 11.68
N ARG A 71 13.10 -36.86 11.71
CA ARG A 71 13.06 -35.52 12.26
C ARG A 71 11.88 -34.88 11.54
N ARG A 72 10.86 -34.46 12.29
CA ARG A 72 9.95 -33.46 11.73
C ARG A 72 10.83 -32.26 11.44
N ASP A 73 11.17 -32.10 10.18
CA ASP A 73 11.73 -30.86 9.70
C ASP A 73 10.61 -29.83 9.84
N GLU A 74 10.59 -29.13 10.97
CA GLU A 74 9.83 -27.90 11.08
C GLU A 74 10.33 -26.97 9.98
N SER A 75 9.44 -26.57 9.09
CA SER A 75 9.78 -25.67 7.98
C SER A 75 10.37 -24.39 8.55
N GLU A 76 11.62 -24.08 8.20
CA GLU A 76 12.31 -22.86 8.67
C GLU A 76 11.56 -21.58 8.21
N VAL A 77 10.77 -21.69 7.13
CA VAL A 77 9.84 -20.66 6.66
C VAL A 77 8.69 -20.47 7.66
N SER A 78 8.74 -19.38 8.42
CA SER A 78 7.66 -18.99 9.35
C SER A 78 6.33 -18.76 8.63
N PRO A 79 5.25 -19.54 8.89
CA PRO A 79 3.98 -19.43 8.16
C PRO A 79 3.35 -18.04 8.26
N CYS A 80 3.50 -17.38 9.41
CA CYS A 80 3.01 -16.02 9.64
C CYS A 80 3.57 -15.01 8.64
N ILE A 81 4.87 -15.07 8.32
CA ILE A 81 5.50 -14.16 7.36
C ILE A 81 4.98 -14.43 5.95
N LYS A 82 4.83 -15.72 5.57
CA LYS A 82 4.29 -16.11 4.26
C LYS A 82 2.87 -15.58 4.04
N TYR A 83 1.96 -15.76 5.01
CA TYR A 83 0.58 -15.28 4.90
C TYR A 83 0.43 -13.77 5.06
N LEU A 84 1.27 -13.11 5.87
CA LEU A 84 1.31 -11.65 5.99
C LEU A 84 1.78 -11.02 4.68
N MET A 85 2.87 -11.54 4.10
CA MET A 85 3.40 -11.06 2.82
C MET A 85 2.39 -11.29 1.68
N PHE A 86 1.75 -12.47 1.63
CA PHE A 86 0.69 -12.73 0.65
C PHE A 86 -0.50 -11.76 0.80
N SER A 87 -0.97 -11.54 2.04
CA SER A 87 -2.09 -10.64 2.35
C SER A 87 -1.82 -9.19 1.95
N PHE A 88 -0.61 -8.66 2.16
CA PHE A 88 -0.30 -7.30 1.70
C PHE A 88 -0.17 -7.24 0.17
N ASN A 89 0.47 -8.22 -0.47
CA ASN A 89 0.61 -8.22 -1.93
C ASN A 89 -0.72 -8.36 -2.66
N ILE A 90 -1.69 -9.12 -2.13
CA ILE A 90 -3.00 -9.28 -2.80
C ILE A 90 -3.81 -7.97 -2.76
N LEU A 91 -3.66 -7.17 -1.69
CA LEU A 91 -4.27 -5.84 -1.60
C LEU A 91 -3.68 -4.89 -2.66
N PHE A 92 -2.35 -4.83 -2.79
CA PHE A 92 -1.70 -4.01 -3.83
C PHE A 92 -2.00 -4.50 -5.25
N TRP A 93 -2.14 -5.81 -5.44
CA TRP A 93 -2.51 -6.39 -6.74
C TRP A 93 -3.94 -6.00 -7.16
N VAL A 94 -4.93 -6.12 -6.28
CA VAL A 94 -6.31 -5.68 -6.53
C VAL A 94 -6.38 -4.16 -6.72
N LEU A 95 -5.65 -3.38 -5.91
CA LEU A 95 -5.59 -1.92 -6.05
C LEU A 95 -4.97 -1.51 -7.39
N GLY A 96 -3.89 -2.16 -7.82
CA GLY A 96 -3.28 -1.95 -9.14
C GLY A 96 -4.23 -2.25 -10.29
N PHE A 97 -4.99 -3.35 -10.20
CA PHE A 97 -6.04 -3.68 -11.18
C PHE A 97 -7.14 -2.60 -11.23
N LEU A 98 -7.65 -2.15 -10.08
CA LEU A 98 -8.68 -1.12 -10.02
C LEU A 98 -8.20 0.22 -10.59
N ILE A 99 -6.97 0.65 -10.25
CA ILE A 99 -6.37 1.88 -10.79
C ILE A 99 -6.17 1.77 -12.31
N ALA A 100 -5.69 0.63 -12.81
CA ALA A 100 -5.56 0.39 -14.24
C ALA A 100 -6.93 0.43 -14.96
N ALA A 101 -7.96 -0.19 -14.38
CA ALA A 101 -9.31 -0.19 -14.94
C ALA A 101 -9.92 1.23 -15.00
N ILE A 102 -9.76 2.03 -13.94
CA ILE A 102 -10.19 3.44 -13.90
C ILE A 102 -9.42 4.27 -14.93
N GLY A 103 -8.10 4.09 -15.04
CA GLY A 103 -7.28 4.77 -16.05
C GLY A 103 -7.69 4.43 -17.48
N ILE A 104 -7.97 3.14 -17.77
CA ILE A 104 -8.41 2.69 -19.09
C ILE A 104 -9.81 3.25 -19.41
N TYR A 105 -10.72 3.23 -18.44
CA TYR A 105 -12.06 3.82 -18.58
C TYR A 105 -11.97 5.32 -18.91
N ALA A 106 -11.21 6.09 -18.13
CA ALA A 106 -11.02 7.51 -18.36
C ALA A 106 -10.32 7.83 -19.69
N TRP A 107 -9.38 6.98 -20.12
CA TRP A 107 -8.71 7.14 -21.41
C TRP A 107 -9.67 6.88 -22.59
N ILE A 108 -10.50 5.84 -22.52
CA ILE A 108 -11.51 5.55 -23.57
C ILE A 108 -12.56 6.66 -23.65
N GLU A 109 -13.01 7.19 -22.50
CA GLU A 109 -13.97 8.30 -22.47
C GLU A 109 -13.37 9.55 -23.14
N LYS A 110 -12.13 9.92 -22.81
CA LYS A 110 -11.39 11.02 -23.47
C LYS A 110 -11.19 10.81 -24.97
N ASP A 111 -10.61 9.68 -25.39
CA ASP A 111 -10.33 9.41 -26.81
C ASP A 111 -11.62 9.48 -27.64
N THR A 112 -12.76 9.05 -27.08
CA THR A 112 -14.07 9.14 -27.76
C THR A 112 -14.45 10.58 -28.11
N PHE A 113 -14.12 11.56 -27.26
CA PHE A 113 -14.32 12.99 -27.53
C PHE A 113 -13.19 13.62 -28.38
N ASP A 114 -11.94 13.21 -28.21
CA ASP A 114 -10.74 13.89 -28.75
C ASP A 114 -10.27 13.36 -30.14
N ASN A 115 -11.02 12.41 -30.73
CA ASN A 115 -10.78 11.75 -32.04
C ASN A 115 -10.50 12.67 -33.25
N PHE A 116 -10.66 14.00 -33.12
CA PHE A 116 -10.44 14.98 -34.19
C PHE A 116 -9.23 15.91 -33.97
N GLY A 117 -8.60 15.90 -32.79
CA GLY A 117 -7.69 16.99 -32.36
C GLY A 117 -6.21 16.63 -32.20
N ARG A 118 -5.87 15.55 -31.48
CA ARG A 118 -4.58 15.49 -30.74
C ARG A 118 -3.55 14.45 -31.16
N LEU A 119 -3.84 13.63 -32.18
CA LEU A 119 -2.88 12.64 -32.70
C LEU A 119 -1.62 13.25 -33.38
N THR A 120 -1.54 14.57 -33.55
CA THR A 120 -0.60 15.22 -34.48
C THR A 120 0.43 16.19 -33.86
N MET A 121 0.40 16.46 -32.54
CA MET A 121 1.39 17.35 -31.90
C MET A 121 2.16 16.64 -30.79
N GLY A 122 3.44 16.37 -31.06
CA GLY A 122 4.24 15.41 -30.29
C GLY A 122 4.67 15.85 -28.89
N GLY A 123 4.80 14.87 -27.99
CA GLY A 123 5.56 14.98 -26.75
C GLY A 123 4.76 14.89 -25.44
N THR A 124 3.44 15.09 -25.46
CA THR A 124 2.64 15.25 -24.23
C THR A 124 2.03 13.96 -23.65
N LEU A 125 2.41 12.77 -24.12
CA LEU A 125 1.86 11.50 -23.60
C LEU A 125 2.04 11.37 -22.07
N PHE A 126 3.16 11.84 -21.53
CA PHE A 126 3.45 11.80 -20.09
C PHE A 126 2.62 12.78 -19.24
N PHE A 127 1.86 13.70 -19.85
CA PHE A 127 1.11 14.74 -19.16
C PHE A 127 -0.41 14.50 -19.10
N ASP A 128 -0.93 13.40 -19.66
CA ASP A 128 -2.32 13.01 -19.42
C ASP A 128 -2.46 12.22 -18.10
N PRO A 129 -3.24 12.71 -17.12
CA PRO A 129 -3.51 11.98 -15.89
C PRO A 129 -4.11 10.57 -16.13
N ALA A 130 -4.92 10.38 -17.19
CA ALA A 130 -5.53 9.09 -17.47
C ALA A 130 -4.47 8.03 -17.83
N LEU A 131 -3.56 8.35 -18.76
CA LEU A 131 -2.46 7.46 -19.12
C LEU A 131 -1.51 7.20 -17.94
N LEU A 132 -1.28 8.19 -17.08
CA LEU A 132 -0.48 8.00 -15.86
C LEU A 132 -1.12 6.96 -14.92
N PHE A 133 -2.44 7.02 -14.70
CA PHE A 133 -3.14 5.99 -13.91
C PHE A 133 -3.06 4.60 -14.56
N VAL A 134 -3.18 4.49 -15.89
CA VAL A 134 -2.99 3.22 -16.60
C VAL A 134 -1.60 2.65 -16.35
N LEU A 135 -0.54 3.44 -16.57
CA LEU A 135 0.84 3.01 -16.40
C LEU A 135 1.13 2.57 -14.96
N VAL A 136 0.79 3.41 -13.96
CA VAL A 136 1.01 3.10 -12.54
C VAL A 136 0.22 1.85 -12.12
N GLY A 137 -1.04 1.74 -12.53
CA GLY A 137 -1.89 0.58 -12.24
C GLY A 137 -1.32 -0.72 -12.80
N ILE A 138 -0.87 -0.71 -14.07
CA ILE A 138 -0.24 -1.88 -14.72
C ILE A 138 1.08 -2.28 -14.01
N PHE A 139 1.95 -1.32 -13.68
CA PHE A 139 3.18 -1.61 -12.94
C PHE A 139 2.88 -2.20 -11.55
N MET A 140 1.94 -1.64 -10.80
CA MET A 140 1.53 -2.20 -9.50
C MET A 140 0.90 -3.59 -9.63
N PHE A 141 0.11 -3.83 -10.69
CA PHE A 141 -0.46 -5.15 -10.97
C PHE A 141 0.62 -6.21 -11.18
N PHE A 142 1.63 -5.95 -12.02
CA PHE A 142 2.69 -6.94 -12.27
C PHE A 142 3.57 -7.18 -11.04
N ILE A 143 3.89 -6.14 -10.25
CA ILE A 143 4.68 -6.28 -9.03
C ILE A 143 3.88 -7.04 -7.96
N GLY A 144 2.62 -6.68 -7.71
CA GLY A 144 1.74 -7.39 -6.78
C GLY A 144 1.53 -8.85 -7.16
N PHE A 145 1.31 -9.14 -8.45
CA PHE A 145 1.21 -10.51 -8.97
C PHE A 145 2.49 -11.32 -8.71
N ALA A 146 3.67 -10.74 -8.99
CA ALA A 146 4.95 -11.39 -8.72
C ALA A 146 5.18 -11.64 -7.22
N GLY A 147 4.77 -10.71 -6.35
CA GLY A 147 4.81 -10.87 -4.89
C GLY A 147 3.88 -11.99 -4.39
N CYS A 148 2.63 -12.02 -4.86
CA CYS A 148 1.65 -13.06 -4.54
C CYS A 148 2.09 -14.45 -5.02
N VAL A 149 2.45 -14.59 -6.30
CA VAL A 149 2.84 -15.90 -6.87
C VAL A 149 4.21 -16.33 -6.35
N GLY A 150 5.15 -15.40 -6.18
CA GLY A 150 6.47 -15.66 -5.61
C GLY A 150 6.41 -16.21 -4.18
N SER A 151 5.56 -15.61 -3.33
CA SER A 151 5.33 -16.08 -1.95
C SER A 151 4.55 -17.40 -1.89
N LEU A 152 3.45 -17.57 -2.66
CA LEU A 152 2.65 -18.80 -2.65
C LEU A 152 3.39 -20.01 -3.25
N ARG A 153 4.03 -19.84 -4.40
CA ARG A 153 4.71 -20.92 -5.16
C ARG A 153 6.17 -21.12 -4.77
N GLU A 154 6.67 -20.35 -3.80
CA GLU A 154 8.08 -20.39 -3.34
C GLU A 154 9.08 -20.25 -4.52
N ASN A 155 8.68 -19.44 -5.50
CA ASN A 155 9.45 -19.20 -6.72
C ASN A 155 10.44 -18.07 -6.46
N THR A 156 11.70 -18.47 -6.24
CA THR A 156 12.84 -17.60 -5.97
C THR A 156 13.15 -16.61 -7.08
N CYS A 157 12.73 -16.86 -8.33
CA CYS A 157 12.91 -15.92 -9.45
C CYS A 157 11.87 -14.78 -9.39
N LEU A 158 10.60 -15.11 -9.18
CA LEU A 158 9.54 -14.10 -9.02
C LEU A 158 9.74 -13.26 -7.75
N LEU A 159 10.17 -13.90 -6.66
CA LEU A 159 10.48 -13.22 -5.40
C LEU A 159 11.70 -12.30 -5.51
N LEU A 160 12.70 -12.66 -6.34
CA LEU A 160 13.84 -11.80 -6.67
C LEU A 160 13.41 -10.60 -7.52
N PHE A 161 12.59 -10.82 -8.56
CA PHE A 161 12.03 -9.73 -9.38
C PHE A 161 11.23 -8.74 -8.54
N PHE A 162 10.35 -9.23 -7.66
CA PHE A 162 9.57 -8.43 -6.73
C PHE A 162 10.47 -7.56 -5.83
N ASN A 163 11.48 -8.16 -5.21
CA ASN A 163 12.42 -7.45 -4.34
C ASN A 163 13.20 -6.37 -5.12
N PHE A 164 13.77 -6.73 -6.28
CA PHE A 164 14.49 -5.79 -7.14
C PHE A 164 13.63 -4.61 -7.60
N ALA A 165 12.36 -4.85 -7.96
CA ALA A 165 11.41 -3.80 -8.30
C ALA A 165 11.12 -2.87 -7.11
N LEU A 166 10.92 -3.40 -5.90
CA LEU A 166 10.75 -2.58 -4.69
C LEU A 166 11.98 -1.73 -4.37
N VAL A 167 13.20 -2.26 -4.57
CA VAL A 167 14.45 -1.50 -4.38
C VAL A 167 14.56 -0.37 -5.40
N ILE A 168 14.26 -0.62 -6.68
CA ILE A 168 14.23 0.44 -7.70
C ILE A 168 13.22 1.53 -7.36
N ILE A 169 12.00 1.16 -6.96
CA ILE A 169 10.96 2.13 -6.58
C ILE A 169 11.42 2.97 -5.38
N PHE A 170 12.06 2.36 -4.38
CA PHE A 170 12.56 3.07 -3.21
C PHE A 170 13.65 4.09 -3.58
N LEU A 171 14.61 3.69 -4.42
CA LEU A 171 15.64 4.60 -4.93
C LEU A 171 15.04 5.72 -5.79
N ALA A 172 14.06 5.41 -6.65
CA ALA A 172 13.36 6.39 -7.46
C ALA A 172 12.58 7.41 -6.61
N GLN A 173 11.91 6.98 -5.52
CA GLN A 173 11.26 7.87 -4.57
C GLN A 173 12.25 8.80 -3.87
N LEU A 174 13.41 8.30 -3.42
CA LEU A 174 14.45 9.12 -2.79
C LEU A 174 15.03 10.15 -3.76
N VAL A 175 15.30 9.76 -5.00
CA VAL A 175 15.78 10.68 -6.04
C VAL A 175 14.71 11.72 -6.37
N PHE A 176 13.46 11.31 -6.59
CA PHE A 176 12.35 12.22 -6.90
C PHE A 176 12.10 13.23 -5.77
N GLY A 177 11.99 12.77 -4.52
CA GLY A 177 11.81 13.65 -3.36
C GLY A 177 12.95 14.66 -3.19
N THR A 178 14.20 14.21 -3.40
CA THR A 178 15.38 15.10 -3.37
C THR A 178 15.35 16.14 -4.49
N LEU A 179 15.01 15.74 -5.72
CA LEU A 179 14.89 16.64 -6.87
C LEU A 179 13.78 17.68 -6.67
N VAL A 180 12.61 17.28 -6.17
CA VAL A 180 11.49 18.20 -5.85
C VAL A 180 11.91 19.21 -4.78
N PHE A 181 12.64 18.77 -3.75
CA PHE A 181 13.13 19.67 -2.70
C PHE A 181 14.15 20.71 -3.21
N ILE A 182 15.13 20.26 -4.03
CA ILE A 182 16.16 21.14 -4.62
C ILE A 182 15.53 22.13 -5.60
N TYR A 183 14.64 21.67 -6.48
CA TYR A 183 14.07 22.45 -7.58
C TYR A 183 12.71 23.08 -7.26
N ARG A 184 12.32 23.18 -5.98
CA ARG A 184 10.97 23.64 -5.55
C ARG A 184 10.49 24.93 -6.23
N GLU A 185 11.36 25.93 -6.40
CA GLU A 185 10.99 27.21 -7.03
C GLU A 185 10.72 27.03 -8.53
N LYS A 186 11.49 26.15 -9.20
CA LYS A 186 11.25 25.80 -10.60
C LYS A 186 9.97 24.99 -10.75
N VAL A 187 9.70 24.04 -9.85
CA VAL A 187 8.44 23.28 -9.81
C VAL A 187 7.25 24.22 -9.63
N LYS A 188 7.34 25.20 -8.73
CA LYS A 188 6.33 26.24 -8.53
C LYS A 188 6.10 27.07 -9.80
N ASN A 189 7.16 27.54 -10.45
CA ASN A 189 7.07 28.38 -11.65
C ASN A 189 6.53 27.63 -12.87
N GLU A 190 6.92 26.37 -13.09
CA GLU A 190 6.33 25.54 -14.16
C GLU A 190 4.88 25.16 -13.82
N GLY A 191 4.56 24.91 -12.55
CA GLY A 191 3.19 24.71 -12.08
C GLY A 191 2.30 25.92 -12.31
N GLU A 192 2.80 27.14 -12.08
CA GLU A 192 2.08 28.38 -12.38
C GLU A 192 1.74 28.48 -13.87
N LYS A 193 2.71 28.26 -14.77
CA LYS A 193 2.46 28.25 -16.22
C LYS A 193 1.42 27.22 -16.61
N GLN A 194 1.50 26.00 -16.07
CA GLN A 194 0.54 24.94 -16.36
C GLN A 194 -0.86 25.31 -15.89
N LEU A 195 -1.00 25.94 -14.71
CA LEU A 195 -2.27 26.47 -14.21
C LEU A 195 -2.81 27.61 -15.09
N MET A 196 -1.96 28.47 -15.66
CA MET A 196 -2.41 29.49 -16.62
C MET A 196 -2.97 28.87 -17.91
N VAL A 197 -2.33 27.81 -18.43
CA VAL A 197 -2.85 27.05 -19.59
C VAL A 197 -4.19 26.39 -19.25
N MET A 198 -4.33 25.83 -18.05
CA MET A 198 -5.61 25.30 -17.57
C MET A 198 -6.72 26.36 -17.48
N ILE A 199 -6.40 27.60 -17.06
CA ILE A 199 -7.34 28.74 -17.08
C ILE A 199 -7.70 29.14 -18.52
N GLN A 200 -6.76 29.12 -19.45
CA GLN A 200 -7.02 29.43 -20.86
C GLN A 200 -7.99 28.40 -21.49
N SER A 201 -7.78 27.11 -21.23
CA SER A 201 -8.61 26.01 -21.75
C SER A 201 -9.81 25.63 -20.86
N TYR A 202 -10.18 26.45 -19.87
CA TYR A 202 -11.27 26.16 -18.92
C TYR A 202 -12.63 25.83 -19.57
N ARG A 203 -12.90 26.31 -20.79
CA ARG A 203 -14.14 26.01 -21.54
C ARG A 203 -13.98 24.92 -22.62
N ASP A 204 -12.77 24.43 -22.83
CA ASP A 204 -12.47 23.45 -23.89
C ASP A 204 -12.76 22.01 -23.44
N ASP A 205 -12.64 21.74 -22.13
CA ASP A 205 -12.80 20.42 -21.51
C ASP A 205 -13.73 20.52 -20.27
N PRO A 206 -14.87 19.82 -20.23
CA PRO A 206 -15.80 19.86 -19.11
C PRO A 206 -15.23 19.24 -17.82
N ASP A 207 -14.33 18.27 -17.89
CA ASP A 207 -13.69 17.68 -16.71
C ASP A 207 -12.67 18.64 -16.11
N LEU A 208 -11.90 19.33 -16.97
CA LEU A 208 -11.05 20.45 -16.55
C LEU A 208 -11.86 21.56 -15.89
N GLN A 209 -13.01 21.92 -16.46
CA GLN A 209 -13.92 22.91 -15.90
C GLN A 209 -14.40 22.48 -14.50
N ASN A 210 -14.92 21.25 -14.37
CA ASN A 210 -15.40 20.68 -13.10
C ASN A 210 -14.28 20.62 -12.04
N MET A 211 -13.05 20.28 -12.44
CA MET A 211 -11.90 20.24 -11.54
C MET A 211 -11.53 21.65 -11.04
N ILE A 212 -11.41 22.64 -11.92
CA ILE A 212 -11.11 24.03 -11.54
C ILE A 212 -12.21 24.59 -10.65
N ASP A 213 -13.47 24.35 -11.01
CA ASP A 213 -14.64 24.76 -10.22
C ASP A 213 -14.62 24.15 -8.82
N TRP A 214 -14.24 22.88 -8.69
CA TRP A 214 -14.13 22.20 -7.40
C TRP A 214 -12.99 22.78 -6.54
N ILE A 215 -11.81 23.00 -7.13
CA ILE A 215 -10.65 23.58 -6.44
C ILE A 215 -10.97 24.97 -5.91
N GLN A 216 -11.52 25.85 -6.76
CA GLN A 216 -11.82 27.25 -6.42
C GLN A 216 -12.93 27.35 -5.37
N ARG A 217 -13.99 26.57 -5.53
CA ARG A 217 -15.20 26.70 -4.71
C ARG A 217 -15.16 25.93 -3.39
N TYR A 218 -14.68 24.68 -3.41
CA TYR A 218 -14.83 23.76 -2.27
C TYR A 218 -13.52 23.48 -1.53
N TRP A 219 -12.38 23.48 -2.21
CA TRP A 219 -11.11 23.08 -1.58
C TRP A 219 -10.28 24.25 -1.05
N LEU A 220 -10.01 25.26 -1.89
CA LEU A 220 -9.05 26.33 -1.57
C LEU A 220 -9.65 27.72 -1.37
N HIS A 221 -10.94 27.92 -1.70
CA HIS A 221 -11.65 29.20 -1.55
C HIS A 221 -10.87 30.37 -2.17
N CYS A 222 -10.62 30.26 -3.47
CA CYS A 222 -9.68 31.06 -4.24
C CYS A 222 -10.21 31.38 -5.65
N CYS A 223 -9.57 32.29 -6.38
CA CYS A 223 -9.92 32.58 -7.77
C CYS A 223 -8.68 32.87 -8.63
N GLY A 224 -8.62 32.24 -9.81
CA GLY A 224 -7.46 32.35 -10.70
C GLY A 224 -6.20 31.71 -10.12
N VAL A 225 -5.04 31.97 -10.73
CA VAL A 225 -3.76 31.33 -10.35
C VAL A 225 -3.09 32.14 -9.23
N ASN A 226 -2.71 33.37 -9.52
CA ASN A 226 -2.14 34.34 -8.59
C ASN A 226 -3.15 35.42 -8.17
N SER A 227 -4.16 35.68 -9.01
CA SER A 227 -5.24 36.63 -8.75
C SER A 227 -6.47 36.29 -9.59
N PHE A 228 -7.64 36.74 -9.15
CA PHE A 228 -8.89 36.67 -9.94
C PHE A 228 -8.74 37.30 -11.34
N ARG A 229 -7.84 38.28 -11.52
CA ARG A 229 -7.53 38.88 -12.84
C ARG A 229 -6.92 37.92 -13.86
N ASN A 230 -6.45 36.74 -13.46
CA ASN A 230 -5.93 35.76 -14.44
C ASN A 230 -7.02 35.26 -15.41
N TRP A 231 -8.31 35.44 -15.09
CA TRP A 231 -9.42 35.19 -16.00
C TRP A 231 -9.46 36.15 -17.21
N GLU A 232 -8.78 37.30 -17.16
CA GLU A 232 -8.57 38.17 -18.34
C GLU A 232 -7.83 37.45 -19.47
N SER A 233 -7.05 36.40 -19.17
CA SER A 233 -6.34 35.58 -20.16
C SER A 233 -7.21 34.53 -20.84
N ASN A 234 -8.44 34.29 -20.38
CA ASN A 234 -9.36 33.32 -20.98
C ASN A 234 -10.23 33.99 -22.06
N THR A 235 -10.43 33.29 -23.19
CA THR A 235 -11.16 33.78 -24.37
C THR A 235 -12.62 34.16 -24.13
N TYR A 236 -13.28 33.60 -23.11
CA TYR A 236 -14.68 33.89 -22.78
C TYR A 236 -14.83 35.00 -21.74
N PHE A 237 -13.92 35.06 -20.76
CA PHE A 237 -13.96 36.02 -19.64
C PHE A 237 -13.25 37.36 -19.93
N ASN A 238 -12.36 37.40 -20.92
CA ASN A 238 -11.69 38.63 -21.34
C ASN A 238 -12.71 39.74 -21.69
N CYS A 239 -12.43 40.98 -21.25
CA CYS A 239 -13.31 42.13 -21.52
C CYS A 239 -13.52 42.42 -23.01
N SER A 240 -12.53 42.16 -23.87
CA SER A 240 -12.64 42.31 -25.33
C SER A 240 -13.70 41.36 -25.93
N SER A 241 -13.98 40.23 -25.28
CA SER A 241 -14.97 39.24 -25.74
C SER A 241 -16.41 39.74 -25.67
N LYS A 242 -16.64 40.88 -25.00
CA LYS A 242 -17.90 41.66 -25.05
C LYS A 242 -18.24 42.08 -26.49
N LEU A 243 -17.23 42.34 -27.34
CA LEU A 243 -17.39 42.65 -28.77
C LEU A 243 -17.84 41.44 -29.60
N VAL A 244 -17.53 40.22 -29.15
CA VAL A 244 -17.90 38.95 -29.79
C VAL A 244 -19.22 38.40 -29.22
N GLY A 245 -19.82 39.09 -28.24
CA GLY A 245 -21.08 38.69 -27.61
C GLY A 245 -20.94 37.66 -26.49
N SER A 246 -19.74 37.48 -25.91
CA SER A 246 -19.58 36.62 -24.72
C SER A 246 -20.35 37.21 -23.54
N ILE A 247 -21.27 36.42 -22.99
CA ILE A 247 -22.10 36.77 -21.83
C ILE A 247 -21.25 36.91 -20.56
N GLU A 248 -20.11 36.20 -20.48
CA GLU A 248 -19.23 36.15 -19.31
C GLU A 248 -18.05 37.12 -19.38
N ALA A 249 -18.00 37.96 -20.42
CA ALA A 249 -16.94 38.95 -20.61
C ALA A 249 -16.86 39.93 -19.42
N CYS A 250 -15.63 40.35 -19.09
CA CYS A 250 -15.31 41.14 -17.91
C CYS A 250 -15.70 40.48 -16.56
N GLY A 251 -15.91 39.16 -16.53
CA GLY A 251 -16.27 38.42 -15.32
C GLY A 251 -15.25 37.39 -14.88
N VAL A 252 -15.61 36.67 -13.82
CA VAL A 252 -14.96 35.42 -13.37
C VAL A 252 -16.03 34.33 -13.28
N PRO A 253 -15.67 33.02 -13.35
CA PRO A 253 -16.67 31.97 -13.25
C PRO A 253 -17.35 31.93 -11.88
N ALA A 254 -18.55 31.35 -11.83
CA ALA A 254 -19.36 31.30 -10.62
C ALA A 254 -18.73 30.50 -9.46
N SER A 255 -17.72 29.66 -9.73
CA SER A 255 -16.91 28.96 -8.73
C SER A 255 -16.00 29.87 -7.91
N CYS A 256 -15.61 31.03 -8.45
CA CYS A 256 -14.90 32.07 -7.71
C CYS A 256 -15.78 32.82 -6.68
N CYS A 257 -17.10 32.61 -6.68
CA CYS A 257 -17.99 33.32 -5.76
C CYS A 257 -17.98 32.69 -4.36
N ARG A 258 -18.06 33.55 -3.34
CA ARG A 258 -18.22 33.11 -1.95
C ARG A 258 -19.58 32.44 -1.75
N ALA A 259 -19.61 31.41 -0.91
CA ALA A 259 -20.81 30.60 -0.66
C ALA A 259 -22.05 31.45 -0.27
N GLU A 260 -21.85 32.54 0.47
CA GLU A 260 -22.89 33.50 0.91
C GLU A 260 -23.66 34.13 -0.27
N TYR A 261 -22.98 34.43 -1.38
CA TYR A 261 -23.57 35.13 -2.52
C TYR A 261 -24.04 34.17 -3.62
N PHE A 262 -23.44 32.97 -3.71
CA PHE A 262 -23.75 31.98 -4.74
C PHE A 262 -25.23 31.53 -4.73
N HIS A 263 -25.82 31.35 -3.54
CA HIS A 263 -27.19 30.80 -3.42
C HIS A 263 -28.26 31.75 -3.96
N ASN A 264 -28.01 33.06 -3.88
CA ASN A 264 -28.99 34.10 -4.22
C ASN A 264 -28.73 34.73 -5.60
N ASN A 265 -27.49 34.67 -6.11
CA ASN A 265 -27.16 35.17 -7.44
C ASN A 265 -26.02 34.39 -8.09
N LYS A 266 -26.32 33.64 -9.17
CA LYS A 266 -25.30 32.97 -10.00
C LYS A 266 -24.45 33.94 -10.83
N GLN A 267 -24.81 35.23 -10.88
CA GLN A 267 -24.10 36.29 -11.62
C GLN A 267 -23.09 37.06 -10.73
N CYS A 268 -22.81 36.59 -9.52
CA CYS A 268 -21.83 37.15 -8.58
C CYS A 268 -20.42 37.44 -9.15
N GLY A 269 -20.02 36.73 -10.22
CA GLY A 269 -18.74 36.95 -10.91
C GLY A 269 -18.76 37.99 -12.05
N TYR A 270 -19.94 38.48 -12.47
CA TYR A 270 -20.09 39.31 -13.67
C TYR A 270 -19.61 40.76 -13.44
N GLY A 271 -18.93 41.34 -14.43
CA GLY A 271 -18.43 42.72 -14.38
C GLY A 271 -17.31 42.99 -13.35
N THR A 272 -16.84 41.96 -12.66
CA THR A 272 -15.82 42.05 -11.60
C THR A 272 -14.47 42.54 -12.10
N LEU A 273 -14.14 42.34 -13.39
CA LEU A 273 -12.89 42.79 -14.01
C LEU A 273 -12.96 44.25 -14.50
N GLU A 274 -14.15 44.73 -14.93
CA GLU A 274 -14.35 46.05 -15.56
C GLU A 274 -14.29 47.21 -14.54
N ALA A 275 -14.85 47.02 -13.35
CA ALA A 275 -14.96 48.08 -12.33
C ALA A 275 -14.38 47.72 -10.95
N SER A 276 -13.85 46.50 -10.76
CA SER A 276 -13.60 45.90 -9.43
C SER A 276 -14.85 45.88 -8.52
N ALA A 277 -16.03 46.11 -9.09
CA ALA A 277 -17.33 46.00 -8.42
C ALA A 277 -17.61 44.54 -8.10
N GLY A 278 -18.25 44.26 -6.96
CA GLY A 278 -18.52 42.88 -6.53
C GLY A 278 -17.29 42.09 -6.06
N THR A 279 -16.09 42.69 -5.93
CA THR A 279 -14.89 42.03 -5.37
C THR A 279 -15.09 41.44 -3.97
N HIS A 280 -16.02 41.99 -3.17
CA HIS A 280 -16.41 41.43 -1.88
C HIS A 280 -17.26 40.14 -1.98
N MET A 281 -17.90 39.89 -3.13
CA MET A 281 -18.73 38.69 -3.39
C MET A 281 -17.90 37.49 -3.88
N ILE A 282 -16.66 37.74 -4.35
CA ILE A 282 -15.74 36.72 -4.87
C ILE A 282 -14.54 36.49 -3.95
N TYR A 283 -13.85 35.38 -4.15
CA TYR A 283 -12.49 35.18 -3.66
C TYR A 283 -11.52 35.99 -4.53
N THR A 284 -10.69 36.82 -3.91
CA THR A 284 -9.70 37.66 -4.61
C THR A 284 -8.32 37.03 -4.68
N ASP A 285 -8.03 36.12 -3.75
CA ASP A 285 -6.74 35.47 -3.56
C ASP A 285 -6.53 34.37 -4.61
N GLY A 286 -5.34 34.33 -5.22
CA GLY A 286 -4.96 33.29 -6.17
C GLY A 286 -4.85 31.91 -5.54
N CYS A 287 -5.26 30.89 -6.29
CA CYS A 287 -5.22 29.50 -5.85
C CYS A 287 -3.80 28.98 -5.61
N LEU A 288 -2.77 29.47 -6.31
CA LEU A 288 -1.38 29.08 -6.08
C LEU A 288 -0.88 29.53 -4.71
N LEU A 289 -1.28 30.74 -4.26
CA LEU A 289 -0.96 31.25 -2.93
C LEU A 289 -1.69 30.44 -1.85
N LYS A 290 -3.00 30.19 -2.02
CA LYS A 290 -3.78 29.37 -1.09
C LYS A 290 -3.28 27.93 -1.00
N ALA A 291 -2.89 27.33 -2.13
CA ALA A 291 -2.29 25.99 -2.17
C ALA A 291 -0.95 25.95 -1.42
N SER A 292 -0.09 26.97 -1.57
CA SER A 292 1.18 27.08 -0.81
C SER A 292 0.92 27.18 0.69
N GLN A 293 -0.02 28.04 1.11
CA GLN A 293 -0.39 28.21 2.53
C GLN A 293 -0.99 26.94 3.12
N TRP A 294 -1.88 26.27 2.39
CA TRP A 294 -2.46 24.98 2.78
C TRP A 294 -1.37 23.90 2.91
N PHE A 295 -0.44 23.83 1.95
CA PHE A 295 0.67 22.88 1.99
C PHE A 295 1.60 23.14 3.18
N GLU A 296 1.95 24.40 3.48
CA GLU A 296 2.75 24.76 4.66
C GLU A 296 2.05 24.36 5.98
N GLN A 297 0.73 24.54 6.08
CA GLN A 297 -0.05 24.13 7.26
C GLN A 297 -0.18 22.60 7.39
N HIS A 298 -0.23 21.88 6.28
CA HIS A 298 -0.45 20.42 6.24
C HIS A 298 0.79 19.60 5.83
N ILE A 299 2.00 20.19 5.83
CA ILE A 299 3.22 19.48 5.44
C ILE A 299 3.58 18.33 6.40
N ILE A 300 3.33 18.51 7.70
CA ILE A 300 3.66 17.53 8.74
C ILE A 300 2.96 16.17 8.50
N PRO A 301 1.62 16.09 8.35
CA PRO A 301 0.97 14.81 8.07
C PRO A 301 1.38 14.21 6.72
N VAL A 302 1.67 15.03 5.69
CA VAL A 302 2.19 14.53 4.39
C VAL A 302 3.55 13.84 4.57
N VAL A 303 4.48 14.45 5.30
CA VAL A 303 5.79 13.87 5.62
C VAL A 303 5.65 12.59 6.44
N ILE A 304 4.73 12.55 7.41
CA ILE A 304 4.44 11.34 8.22
C ILE A 304 3.94 10.20 7.33
N ILE A 305 3.01 10.46 6.40
CA ILE A 305 2.48 9.45 5.47
C ILE A 305 3.61 8.90 4.58
N ILE A 306 4.46 9.77 4.01
CA ILE A 306 5.61 9.37 3.19
C ILE A 306 6.60 8.51 4.01
N ALA A 307 6.89 8.89 5.26
CA ALA A 307 7.76 8.12 6.13
C ALA A 307 7.19 6.73 6.47
N ILE A 308 5.88 6.62 6.72
CA ILE A 308 5.20 5.33 6.96
C ILE A 308 5.28 4.45 5.71
N LEU A 309 5.02 5.00 4.52
CA LEU A 309 5.13 4.25 3.26
C LEU A 309 6.55 3.75 3.00
N ALA A 310 7.57 4.58 3.25
CA ALA A 310 8.97 4.19 3.15
C ALA A 310 9.33 3.05 4.12
N VAL A 311 8.87 3.10 5.37
CA VAL A 311 9.08 2.02 6.35
C VAL A 311 8.38 0.73 5.92
N LEU A 312 7.13 0.79 5.45
CA LEU A 312 6.40 -0.38 4.95
C LEU A 312 7.09 -1.01 3.74
N GLN A 313 7.68 -0.20 2.86
CA GLN A 313 8.44 -0.66 1.71
C GLN A 313 9.76 -1.34 2.12
N ILE A 314 10.50 -0.78 3.07
CA ILE A 314 11.71 -1.40 3.65
C ILE A 314 11.36 -2.74 4.32
N LEU A 315 10.30 -2.79 5.14
CA LEU A 315 9.82 -4.03 5.74
C LEU A 315 9.45 -5.09 4.69
N SER A 316 8.80 -4.67 3.60
CA SER A 316 8.45 -5.56 2.48
C SER A 316 9.68 -6.13 1.78
N ILE A 317 10.73 -5.32 1.58
CA ILE A 317 12.03 -5.76 1.03
C ILE A 317 12.70 -6.77 1.98
N CYS A 318 12.75 -6.47 3.28
CA CYS A 318 13.32 -7.36 4.29
C CYS A 318 12.59 -8.71 4.37
N PHE A 319 11.25 -8.71 4.41
CA PHE A 319 10.46 -9.94 4.43
C PHE A 319 10.59 -10.75 3.15
N ALA A 320 10.62 -10.10 1.97
CA ALA A 320 10.87 -10.77 0.70
C ALA A 320 12.27 -11.43 0.65
N GLN A 321 13.30 -10.74 1.17
CA GLN A 321 14.65 -11.29 1.20
C GLN A 321 14.78 -12.44 2.20
N ASN A 322 14.19 -12.33 3.40
CA ASN A 322 14.18 -13.41 4.39
C ASN A 322 13.49 -14.65 3.83
N LEU A 323 12.26 -14.50 3.31
CA LEU A 323 11.53 -15.60 2.68
C LEU A 323 12.33 -16.24 1.52
N ARG A 324 13.03 -15.43 0.71
CA ARG A 324 13.90 -15.94 -0.36
C ARG A 324 15.08 -16.75 0.20
N ASN A 325 15.73 -16.27 1.25
CA ASN A 325 16.85 -16.95 1.90
C ASN A 325 16.39 -18.27 2.54
N ASP A 326 15.26 -18.28 3.23
CA ASP A 326 14.67 -19.48 3.86
C ASP A 326 14.35 -20.55 2.80
N ILE A 327 13.73 -20.16 1.67
CA ILE A 327 13.46 -21.07 0.55
C ILE A 327 14.76 -21.65 -0.05
N LEU A 328 15.83 -20.85 -0.14
CA LEU A 328 17.13 -21.33 -0.63
C LEU A 328 17.81 -22.28 0.37
N ALA A 329 17.71 -22.01 1.68
CA ALA A 329 18.20 -22.90 2.73
C ALA A 329 17.48 -24.26 2.71
N GLN A 330 16.14 -24.26 2.58
CA GLN A 330 15.35 -25.48 2.44
C GLN A 330 15.70 -26.28 1.17
N LYS A 331 15.85 -25.61 0.02
CA LYS A 331 16.29 -26.26 -1.23
C LYS A 331 17.68 -26.89 -1.09
N ALA A 332 18.62 -26.21 -0.43
CA ALA A 332 19.94 -26.78 -0.14
C ALA A 332 19.87 -28.01 0.78
N LYS A 333 19.07 -27.93 1.86
CA LYS A 333 18.84 -29.03 2.80
C LYS A 333 18.29 -30.28 2.12
N TRP A 334 17.31 -30.14 1.23
CA TRP A 334 16.78 -31.26 0.45
C TRP A 334 17.82 -31.84 -0.52
N ALA A 335 18.63 -31.00 -1.19
CA ALA A 335 19.69 -31.47 -2.08
C ALA A 335 20.72 -32.37 -1.35
N TRP A 336 21.11 -31.99 -0.13
CA TRP A 336 21.97 -32.81 0.74
C TRP A 336 21.31 -34.13 1.15
N GLN A 337 20.01 -34.12 1.48
CA GLN A 337 19.26 -35.33 1.85
C GLN A 337 19.08 -36.31 0.67
N THR A 338 19.00 -35.83 -0.57
CA THR A 338 18.78 -36.67 -1.77
C THR A 338 20.07 -37.26 -2.37
N HIS A 339 21.25 -36.70 -2.10
CA HIS A 339 22.54 -37.19 -2.65
C HIS A 339 23.61 -37.56 -1.59
N PRO A 340 23.30 -38.36 -0.54
CA PRO A 340 24.29 -38.71 0.49
C PRO A 340 25.46 -39.58 -0.03
N MET A 341 25.26 -40.32 -1.14
CA MET A 341 26.18 -41.37 -1.60
C MET A 341 27.45 -40.86 -2.31
N VAL A 342 27.49 -39.62 -2.81
CA VAL A 342 28.65 -39.11 -3.58
C VAL A 342 29.79 -38.65 -2.66
N HIS A 343 29.48 -38.23 -1.43
CA HIS A 343 30.48 -37.76 -0.47
C HIS A 343 31.14 -38.87 0.34
N TYR A 344 30.58 -40.09 0.39
CA TYR A 344 31.17 -41.19 1.17
C TYR A 344 32.27 -41.96 0.42
N TYR A 345 32.30 -41.90 -0.92
CA TYR A 345 33.27 -42.61 -1.77
C TYR A 345 34.47 -41.74 -2.22
N ARG A 346 34.74 -40.62 -1.53
CA ARG A 346 35.80 -39.67 -1.91
C ARG A 346 36.86 -39.42 -0.84
N ASN A 347 36.91 -40.27 0.19
CA ASN A 347 37.95 -40.32 1.22
C ASN A 347 38.63 -41.69 1.20
#